data_AF-A0A317G5M3-F1
#
_entry.id   AF-A0A317G5M3-F1
#
_cell.length_a   1.000
_cell.length_b   1.000
_cell.length_c   1.000
_cell.angle_alpha   90.00
_cell.angle_beta   90.00
_cell.angle_gamma   90.00
#
_symmetry.space_group_name_H-M   'P 1'
#
loop_
_entity.id
_entity.type
_entity.pdbx_description
1 polymer ?
#
loop_
_entity_poly.entity_id
_entity_poly.type
_entity_poly.pdbx_seq_one_letter_code
_entity_poly.pdbx_strand_id
1 'polypeptide(L)'
;MTETIYEERYRGEGLSPESAHFLSSWLMILFGLFISNTIASILSSEIIITSQDLLIVGNIISFIASIAYGLILLKISSKEEKYRIAGYCFLVTSAADAFKLILIAASGASEDVDFLAFGFIISLVSIIAELIGNYSEFTGHSNVLEGVDDELSEMWLRLWKLYIGSLIAMLCSIILAYVVGMLLIIGAVVVIFIVSIMKIVYIYQTSKVLDEYNKRLRSEV
;
A
#
# COMPACT_ATOMS: atom_id res chain seq x y z
N MET A 1 14.31 23.61 12.57
CA MET A 1 13.80 24.66 11.66
C MET A 1 12.87 24.09 10.59
N THR A 2 12.97 22.80 10.24
CA THR A 2 11.98 22.12 9.38
C THR A 2 10.70 21.78 10.15
N GLU A 3 10.78 21.25 11.37
CA GLU A 3 9.59 20.90 12.20
C GLU A 3 8.65 22.07 12.49
N THR A 4 9.18 23.29 12.64
CA THR A 4 8.36 24.48 12.88
C THR A 4 7.56 24.90 11.65
N ILE A 5 8.05 24.62 10.44
CA ILE A 5 7.32 24.87 9.18
C ILE A 5 6.22 23.83 8.98
N TYR A 6 6.42 22.60 9.46
CA TYR A 6 5.38 21.55 9.40
C TYR A 6 4.20 21.88 10.32
N GLU A 7 4.44 22.33 11.55
CA GLU A 7 3.34 22.72 12.45
C GLU A 7 2.60 23.98 11.99
N GLU A 8 3.29 24.93 11.37
CA GLU A 8 2.68 26.19 10.94
C GLU A 8 1.78 26.02 9.71
N ARG A 9 2.03 25.00 8.85
CA ARG A 9 1.14 24.65 7.73
C ARG A 9 -0.18 24.01 8.16
N TYR A 10 -0.21 23.22 9.23
CA TYR A 10 -1.44 22.56 9.71
C TYR A 10 -2.34 23.46 10.56
N ARG A 11 -1.86 24.65 10.99
CA ARG A 11 -2.57 25.48 11.99
C ARG A 11 -3.28 26.72 11.43
N GLY A 12 -3.28 26.97 10.12
CA GLY A 12 -3.92 28.20 9.59
C GLY A 12 -4.25 28.28 8.11
N GLU A 13 -3.69 27.43 7.25
CA GLU A 13 -4.00 27.45 5.81
C GLU A 13 -4.56 26.09 5.41
N GLY A 14 -5.88 26.00 5.28
CA GLY A 14 -6.55 24.83 4.72
C GLY A 14 -5.97 24.44 3.36
N LEU A 15 -6.16 23.18 2.97
CA LEU A 15 -5.62 22.64 1.72
C LEU A 15 -6.03 23.52 0.53
N SER A 16 -5.06 24.04 -0.24
CA SER A 16 -5.40 24.95 -1.35
C SER A 16 -6.26 24.25 -2.42
N PRO A 17 -7.13 24.97 -3.16
CA PRO A 17 -8.01 24.35 -4.16
C PRO A 17 -7.24 23.53 -5.21
N GLU A 18 -6.09 24.07 -5.66
CA GLU A 18 -5.20 23.40 -6.61
C GLU A 18 -4.60 22.12 -6.03
N SER A 19 -4.22 22.12 -4.75
CA SER A 19 -3.66 20.96 -4.08
C SER A 19 -4.72 19.88 -3.87
N ALA A 20 -5.93 20.26 -3.48
CA ALA A 20 -7.07 19.37 -3.33
C ALA A 20 -7.45 18.70 -4.67
N HIS A 21 -7.54 19.46 -5.76
CA HIS A 21 -7.81 18.93 -7.10
C HIS A 21 -6.69 18.01 -7.61
N PHE A 22 -5.42 18.40 -7.38
CA PHE A 22 -4.29 17.56 -7.76
C PHE A 22 -4.36 16.21 -7.04
N LEU A 23 -4.58 16.24 -5.73
CA LEU A 23 -4.60 15.04 -4.91
C LEU A 23 -5.81 14.15 -5.23
N SER A 24 -7.00 14.72 -5.43
CA SER A 24 -8.19 13.96 -5.84
C SER A 24 -7.97 13.19 -7.13
N SER A 25 -7.35 13.84 -8.13
CA SER A 25 -7.09 13.24 -9.45
C SER A 25 -6.12 12.06 -9.35
N TRP A 26 -5.01 12.20 -8.62
CA TRP A 26 -4.03 11.13 -8.48
C TRP A 26 -4.52 9.98 -7.60
N LEU A 27 -5.31 10.27 -6.55
CA LEU A 27 -5.95 9.24 -5.74
C LEU A 27 -6.97 8.42 -6.54
N MET A 28 -7.70 9.04 -7.47
CA MET A 28 -8.60 8.31 -8.37
C MET A 28 -7.82 7.34 -9.27
N ILE A 29 -6.63 7.72 -9.72
CA ILE A 29 -5.75 6.83 -10.49
C ILE A 29 -5.23 5.70 -9.58
N LEU A 30 -4.81 6.00 -8.35
CA LEU A 30 -4.39 4.97 -7.37
C LEU A 30 -5.50 3.96 -7.10
N PHE A 31 -6.75 4.40 -6.99
CA PHE A 31 -7.91 3.53 -6.84
C PHE A 31 -8.01 2.52 -7.99
N GLY A 32 -7.97 2.99 -9.25
CA GLY A 32 -8.04 2.12 -10.42
C GLY A 32 -6.82 1.18 -10.54
N LEU A 33 -5.65 1.69 -10.16
CA LEU A 33 -4.41 0.94 -10.20
C LEU A 33 -4.37 -0.15 -9.13
N PHE A 34 -4.89 0.11 -7.93
CA PHE A 34 -4.99 -0.89 -6.86
C PHE A 34 -5.86 -2.07 -7.30
N ILE A 35 -7.04 -1.81 -7.88
CA ILE A 35 -7.94 -2.85 -8.39
C ILE A 35 -7.23 -3.68 -9.47
N SER A 36 -6.61 -3.00 -10.43
CA SER A 36 -5.89 -3.67 -11.53
C SER A 36 -4.73 -4.53 -11.01
N ASN A 37 -4.00 -4.04 -10.00
CA ASN A 37 -2.93 -4.79 -9.36
C ASN A 37 -3.44 -5.99 -8.56
N THR A 38 -4.56 -5.87 -7.84
CA THR A 38 -5.17 -7.00 -7.13
C THR A 38 -5.59 -8.11 -8.10
N ILE A 39 -6.21 -7.75 -9.22
CA ILE A 39 -6.59 -8.71 -10.27
C ILE A 39 -5.34 -9.38 -10.86
N ALA A 40 -4.29 -8.60 -11.15
CA ALA A 40 -3.03 -9.13 -11.66
C ALA A 40 -2.35 -10.08 -10.67
N SER A 41 -2.35 -9.76 -9.38
CA SER A 41 -1.79 -10.60 -8.32
C SER A 41 -2.55 -11.93 -8.18
N ILE A 42 -3.87 -11.95 -8.34
CA ILE A 42 -4.66 -13.19 -8.39
C ILE A 42 -4.28 -14.00 -9.64
N LEU A 43 -4.10 -13.33 -10.79
CA LEU A 43 -3.69 -13.97 -12.04
C LEU A 43 -2.29 -14.59 -11.98
N SER A 44 -1.41 -14.01 -11.16
CA SER A 44 -0.06 -14.50 -10.84
C SER A 44 -0.03 -15.71 -9.91
N SER A 45 -1.16 -16.11 -9.33
CA SER A 45 -1.17 -17.16 -8.32
C SER A 45 -1.18 -18.55 -8.95
N GLU A 46 -0.10 -19.31 -8.73
CA GLU A 46 0.02 -20.72 -9.13
C GLU A 46 -1.02 -21.63 -8.48
N ILE A 47 -1.63 -21.18 -7.38
CA ILE A 47 -2.70 -21.90 -6.68
C ILE A 47 -4.00 -21.87 -7.50
N ILE A 48 -4.26 -20.77 -8.20
CA ILE A 48 -5.53 -20.50 -8.88
C ILE A 48 -5.40 -20.74 -10.39
N ILE A 49 -4.26 -20.36 -10.97
CA ILE A 49 -4.03 -20.38 -12.42
C ILE A 49 -3.01 -21.47 -12.77
N THR A 50 -3.46 -22.44 -13.57
CA THR A 50 -2.63 -23.57 -14.03
C THR A 50 -1.88 -23.26 -15.35
N SER A 51 -2.31 -22.24 -16.09
CA SER A 51 -1.69 -21.87 -17.38
C SER A 51 -0.42 -21.03 -17.15
N GLN A 52 0.72 -21.52 -17.62
CA GLN A 52 2.02 -20.87 -17.47
C GLN A 52 2.09 -19.50 -18.17
N ASP A 53 1.50 -19.38 -19.37
CA ASP A 53 1.45 -18.11 -20.11
C ASP A 53 0.69 -17.04 -19.32
N LEU A 54 -0.41 -17.44 -18.66
CA LEU A 54 -1.27 -16.53 -17.91
C LEU A 54 -0.62 -16.07 -16.60
N LEU A 55 0.16 -16.95 -15.95
CA LEU A 55 0.97 -16.61 -14.78
C LEU A 55 2.04 -15.55 -15.10
N ILE A 56 2.74 -15.71 -16.23
CA ILE A 56 3.75 -14.74 -16.69
C ILE A 56 3.09 -13.39 -16.94
N VAL A 57 1.93 -13.37 -17.62
CA VAL A 57 1.17 -12.15 -17.87
C VAL A 57 0.76 -11.47 -16.56
N GLY A 58 0.22 -12.23 -15.60
CA GLY A 58 -0.11 -11.71 -14.27
C GLY A 58 1.09 -11.04 -13.59
N ASN A 59 2.25 -11.71 -13.61
CA ASN A 59 3.47 -11.20 -12.96
C ASN A 59 3.96 -9.90 -13.59
N ILE A 60 3.94 -9.82 -14.92
CA ILE A 60 4.34 -8.60 -15.64
C ILE A 60 3.40 -7.45 -15.31
N ILE A 61 2.08 -7.68 -15.34
CA ILE A 61 1.09 -6.64 -15.05
C ILE A 61 1.21 -6.18 -13.60
N SER A 62 1.34 -7.11 -12.64
CA SER A 62 1.49 -6.76 -11.24
C SER A 62 2.78 -5.98 -11.01
N PHE A 63 3.90 -6.40 -11.59
CA PHE A 63 5.17 -5.67 -11.47
C PHE A 63 5.09 -4.23 -12.01
N ILE A 64 4.51 -4.05 -13.20
CA ILE A 64 4.32 -2.72 -13.79
C ILE A 64 3.38 -1.88 -12.92
N ALA A 65 2.29 -2.47 -12.41
CA ALA A 65 1.32 -1.78 -11.56
C ALA A 65 1.95 -1.35 -10.22
N SER A 66 2.76 -2.20 -9.60
CA SER A 66 3.47 -1.89 -8.35
C SER A 66 4.44 -0.72 -8.51
N ILE A 67 5.20 -0.69 -9.62
CA ILE A 67 6.08 0.43 -9.94
C ILE A 67 5.26 1.70 -10.17
N ALA A 68 4.21 1.63 -10.97
CA ALA A 68 3.33 2.78 -11.21
C ALA A 68 2.71 3.30 -9.91
N TYR A 69 2.34 2.41 -8.98
CA TYR A 69 1.79 2.76 -7.67
C TYR A 69 2.82 3.55 -6.86
N GLY A 70 4.04 3.03 -6.73
CA GLY A 70 5.13 3.72 -6.05
C GLY A 70 5.46 5.08 -6.66
N LEU A 71 5.48 5.19 -8.00
CA LEU A 71 5.73 6.46 -8.70
C LEU A 71 4.62 7.49 -8.49
N ILE A 72 3.35 7.06 -8.48
CA ILE A 72 2.23 7.97 -8.19
C ILE A 72 2.30 8.47 -6.75
N LEU A 73 2.64 7.60 -5.79
CA LEU A 73 2.88 8.00 -4.39
C LEU A 73 3.99 9.06 -4.29
N LEU A 74 5.11 8.89 -5.00
CA LEU A 74 6.16 9.90 -5.07
C LEU A 74 5.68 11.21 -5.72
N LYS A 75 4.77 11.13 -6.68
CA LYS A 75 4.21 12.32 -7.35
C LYS A 75 3.31 13.12 -6.41
N ILE A 76 2.45 12.45 -5.65
CA ILE A 76 1.61 13.11 -4.64
C ILE A 76 2.38 13.54 -3.39
N SER A 77 3.62 13.07 -3.22
CA SER A 77 4.46 13.47 -2.10
C SER A 77 4.89 14.94 -2.10
N SER A 78 4.66 15.64 -3.20
CA SER A 78 4.79 17.11 -3.25
C SER A 78 3.83 17.82 -2.30
N LYS A 79 2.74 17.15 -1.89
CA LYS A 79 1.71 17.67 -1.00
C LYS A 79 1.78 17.07 0.39
N GLU A 80 2.17 15.80 0.51
CA GLU A 80 2.41 15.17 1.81
C GLU A 80 3.62 14.21 1.78
N GLU A 81 4.58 14.46 2.68
CA GLU A 81 5.86 13.76 2.79
C GLU A 81 5.71 12.27 3.10
N LYS A 82 4.68 11.85 3.85
CA LYS A 82 4.46 10.43 4.15
C LYS A 82 4.27 9.59 2.87
N TYR A 83 3.69 10.16 1.81
CA TYR A 83 3.63 9.47 0.52
C TYR A 83 5.01 9.27 -0.13
N ARG A 84 6.01 10.10 0.19
CA ARG A 84 7.38 9.93 -0.30
C ARG A 84 7.99 8.63 0.24
N ILE A 85 7.81 8.40 1.54
CA ILE A 85 8.29 7.20 2.23
C ILE A 85 7.55 5.98 1.66
N ALA A 86 6.23 6.05 1.53
CA ALA A 86 5.43 5.00 0.92
C ALA A 86 5.93 4.66 -0.49
N GLY A 87 6.11 5.67 -1.34
CA GLY A 87 6.60 5.49 -2.71
C GLY A 87 7.94 4.77 -2.80
N TYR A 88 8.95 5.17 -2.00
CA TYR A 88 10.24 4.47 -1.97
C TYR A 88 10.10 3.02 -1.48
N CYS A 89 9.32 2.78 -0.43
CA CYS A 89 9.07 1.43 0.08
C CYS A 89 8.41 0.53 -0.97
N PHE A 90 7.45 1.04 -1.74
CA PHE A 90 6.81 0.31 -2.85
C PHE A 90 7.78 0.00 -3.99
N LEU A 91 8.72 0.90 -4.30
CA LEU A 91 9.74 0.65 -5.31
C LEU A 91 10.78 -0.38 -4.84
N VAL A 92 11.20 -0.31 -3.57
CA VAL A 92 12.13 -1.28 -2.98
C VAL A 92 11.51 -2.68 -2.96
N THR A 93 10.24 -2.81 -2.56
CA THR A 93 9.52 -4.09 -2.57
C THR A 93 9.39 -4.64 -3.99
N SER A 94 8.97 -3.82 -4.95
CA SER A 94 8.89 -4.20 -6.37
C SER A 94 10.24 -4.69 -6.92
N ALA A 95 11.33 -3.97 -6.63
CA ALA A 95 12.68 -4.35 -7.06
C ALA A 95 13.13 -5.67 -6.42
N ALA A 96 12.84 -5.86 -5.13
CA ALA A 96 13.14 -7.09 -4.41
C ALA A 96 12.38 -8.28 -4.99
N ASP A 97 11.11 -8.12 -5.35
CA ASP A 97 10.31 -9.20 -5.94
C ASP A 97 10.81 -9.58 -7.35
N ALA A 98 11.18 -8.60 -8.19
CA ALA A 98 11.84 -8.89 -9.46
C ALA A 98 13.17 -9.62 -9.28
N PHE A 99 13.97 -9.21 -8.29
CA PHE A 99 15.24 -9.89 -8.00
C PHE A 99 15.02 -11.32 -7.53
N LYS A 100 14.00 -11.60 -6.69
CA LYS A 100 13.64 -12.96 -6.28
C LYS A 100 13.30 -13.84 -7.50
N LEU A 101 12.53 -13.32 -8.45
CA LEU A 101 12.19 -14.05 -9.68
C LEU A 101 13.44 -14.40 -10.51
N ILE A 102 14.37 -13.46 -10.66
CA ILE A 102 15.64 -13.69 -11.36
C ILE A 102 16.48 -14.73 -10.60
N LEU A 103 16.53 -14.65 -9.27
CA LEU A 103 17.27 -15.58 -8.43
C LEU A 103 16.75 -17.01 -8.57
N ILE A 104 15.43 -17.19 -8.57
CA ILE A 104 14.77 -18.49 -8.77
C ILE A 104 15.06 -19.05 -10.17
N ALA A 105 15.00 -18.20 -11.20
CA ALA A 105 15.32 -18.61 -12.58
C ALA A 105 16.80 -18.98 -12.75
N ALA A 106 17.71 -18.28 -12.05
CA ALA A 106 19.15 -18.51 -12.13
C ALA A 106 19.62 -19.71 -11.30
N SER A 107 18.97 -20.03 -10.18
CA SER A 107 19.36 -21.17 -9.35
C SER A 107 19.01 -22.51 -9.99
N GLY A 108 18.08 -22.57 -10.96
CA GLY A 108 17.75 -23.82 -11.66
C GLY A 108 17.33 -24.95 -10.71
N ALA A 109 16.74 -24.60 -9.56
CA ALA A 109 16.42 -25.49 -8.44
C ALA A 109 17.64 -26.09 -7.68
N SER A 110 18.81 -25.45 -7.71
CA SER A 110 19.90 -25.79 -6.80
C SER A 110 19.53 -25.43 -5.36
N GLU A 111 19.69 -26.39 -4.44
CA GLU A 111 19.53 -26.19 -2.98
C GLU A 111 20.77 -25.56 -2.35
N ASP A 112 21.46 -24.68 -3.10
CA ASP A 112 22.66 -24.03 -2.62
C ASP A 112 22.30 -23.10 -1.45
N VAL A 113 22.89 -23.39 -0.29
CA VAL A 113 22.58 -22.71 0.98
C VAL A 113 22.78 -21.19 0.87
N ASP A 114 23.75 -20.75 0.07
CA ASP A 114 24.02 -19.33 -0.16
C ASP A 114 22.86 -18.64 -0.89
N PHE A 115 22.30 -19.25 -1.94
CA PHE A 115 21.15 -18.71 -2.68
C PHE A 115 19.91 -18.59 -1.81
N LEU A 116 19.66 -19.60 -0.95
CA LEU A 116 18.56 -19.57 0.01
C LEU A 116 18.74 -18.46 1.06
N ALA A 117 19.96 -18.28 1.57
CA ALA A 117 20.26 -17.22 2.54
C ALA A 117 20.05 -15.83 1.93
N PHE A 118 20.50 -15.59 0.69
CA PHE A 118 20.25 -14.33 -0.03
C PHE A 118 18.76 -14.07 -0.25
N GLY A 119 18.01 -15.08 -0.71
CA GLY A 119 16.55 -14.96 -0.91
C GLY A 119 15.81 -14.64 0.39
N PHE A 120 16.23 -15.23 1.51
CA PHE A 120 15.67 -14.95 2.82
C PHE A 120 15.94 -13.50 3.28
N ILE A 121 17.17 -13.01 3.15
CA ILE A 121 17.53 -11.62 3.52
C ILE A 121 16.71 -10.62 2.71
N ILE A 122 16.60 -10.84 1.39
CA ILE A 122 15.81 -9.97 0.52
C ILE A 122 14.34 -9.98 0.95
N SER A 123 13.79 -11.14 1.31
CA SER A 123 12.42 -11.25 1.79
C SER A 123 12.19 -10.49 3.10
N LEU A 124 13.13 -10.54 4.05
CA LEU A 124 13.04 -9.75 5.28
C LEU A 124 13.05 -8.24 4.99
N VAL A 125 13.91 -7.78 4.08
CA VAL A 125 13.96 -6.38 3.68
C VAL A 125 12.65 -5.97 3.01
N SER A 126 12.08 -6.79 2.12
CA SER A 126 10.77 -6.55 1.51
C SER A 126 9.68 -6.39 2.56
N ILE A 127 9.60 -7.29 3.54
CA ILE A 127 8.55 -7.27 4.58
C ILE A 127 8.63 -5.98 5.41
N ILE A 128 9.83 -5.58 5.82
CA ILE A 128 10.03 -4.35 6.59
C ILE A 128 9.66 -3.12 5.74
N ALA A 129 10.12 -3.08 4.49
CA ALA A 129 9.80 -1.99 3.57
C ALA A 129 8.29 -1.90 3.33
N GLU A 130 7.60 -3.01 3.10
CA GLU A 130 6.15 -3.06 2.91
C GLU A 130 5.40 -2.56 4.15
N LEU A 131 5.86 -2.91 5.35
CA LEU A 131 5.24 -2.46 6.59
C LEU A 131 5.34 -0.94 6.78
N ILE A 132 6.55 -0.39 6.61
CA ILE A 132 6.81 1.05 6.68
C ILE A 132 6.07 1.79 5.57
N GLY A 133 6.03 1.21 4.38
CA GLY A 133 5.36 1.76 3.21
C GLY A 133 3.86 1.88 3.44
N ASN A 134 3.22 0.79 3.87
CA ASN A 134 1.80 0.78 4.22
C ASN A 134 1.51 1.79 5.33
N TYR A 135 2.25 1.77 6.44
CA TYR A 135 2.06 2.73 7.53
C TYR A 135 2.05 4.18 7.02
N SER A 136 3.06 4.51 6.21
CA SER A 136 3.22 5.86 5.66
C SER A 136 2.11 6.21 4.68
N GLU A 137 1.60 5.26 3.91
CA GLU A 137 0.44 5.46 3.03
C GLU A 137 -0.85 5.72 3.82
N PHE A 138 -1.16 4.89 4.82
CA PHE A 138 -2.35 5.05 5.68
C PHE A 138 -2.32 6.41 6.40
N THR A 139 -1.17 6.78 6.97
CA THR A 139 -0.99 8.09 7.60
C THR A 139 -1.04 9.23 6.59
N GLY A 140 -0.47 9.07 5.40
CA GLY A 140 -0.54 10.08 4.33
C GLY A 140 -1.99 10.37 3.92
N HIS A 141 -2.84 9.35 3.82
CA HIS A 141 -4.27 9.53 3.52
C HIS A 141 -5.04 10.21 4.65
N SER A 142 -4.72 9.90 5.90
CA SER A 142 -5.30 10.57 7.08
C SER A 142 -4.89 12.05 7.12
N ASN A 143 -3.60 12.35 6.97
CA ASN A 143 -3.06 13.70 7.07
C ASN A 143 -3.65 14.67 6.03
N VAL A 144 -3.88 14.20 4.79
CA VAL A 144 -4.47 15.06 3.74
C VAL A 144 -5.96 15.33 3.92
N LEU A 145 -6.62 14.57 4.79
CA LEU A 145 -8.03 14.75 5.14
C LEU A 145 -8.21 15.57 6.42
N GLU A 146 -7.17 15.77 7.22
CA GLU A 146 -7.24 16.59 8.43
C GLU A 146 -7.68 18.03 8.08
N GLY A 147 -8.74 18.50 8.73
CA GLY A 147 -9.36 19.79 8.44
C GLY A 147 -10.25 19.84 7.18
N VAL A 148 -10.37 18.73 6.45
CA VAL A 148 -11.28 18.57 5.30
C VAL A 148 -12.43 17.62 5.66
N ASP A 149 -12.09 16.43 6.16
CA ASP A 149 -13.00 15.39 6.64
C ASP A 149 -12.29 14.57 7.73
N ASP A 150 -12.43 15.03 8.97
CA ASP A 150 -11.76 14.44 10.13
C ASP A 150 -12.28 13.02 10.43
N GLU A 151 -13.54 12.72 10.09
CA GLU A 151 -14.11 11.39 10.29
C GLU A 151 -13.41 10.37 9.38
N LEU A 152 -13.29 10.67 8.08
CA LEU A 152 -12.61 9.79 7.14
C LEU A 152 -11.11 9.69 7.45
N SER A 153 -10.50 10.77 7.96
CA SER A 153 -9.12 10.75 8.45
C SER A 153 -8.91 9.72 9.57
N GLU A 154 -9.78 9.71 10.59
CA GLU A 154 -9.72 8.73 11.66
C GLU A 154 -9.98 7.29 11.17
N MET A 155 -10.87 7.12 10.18
CA MET A 155 -11.17 5.82 9.59
C MET A 155 -9.92 5.20 8.94
N TRP A 156 -9.07 6.00 8.29
CA TRP A 156 -7.78 5.55 7.74
C TRP A 156 -6.83 5.02 8.83
N LEU A 157 -6.70 5.72 9.95
CA LEU A 157 -5.86 5.28 11.06
C LEU A 157 -6.41 4.04 11.75
N ARG A 158 -7.74 3.91 11.87
CA ARG A 158 -8.39 2.70 12.37
C ARG A 158 -8.12 1.51 11.44
N LEU A 159 -8.16 1.73 10.12
CA LEU A 159 -7.87 0.71 9.13
C LEU A 159 -6.42 0.21 9.24
N TRP A 160 -5.45 1.11 9.45
CA TRP A 160 -4.07 0.75 9.76
C TRP A 160 -3.96 -0.13 11.01
N LYS A 161 -4.63 0.24 12.11
CA LYS A 161 -4.61 -0.54 13.36
C LYS A 161 -5.15 -1.96 13.18
N LEU A 162 -6.22 -2.12 12.38
CA LEU A 162 -6.75 -3.44 12.03
C LEU A 162 -5.77 -4.24 11.19
N TYR A 163 -5.12 -3.60 10.21
CA TYR A 163 -4.10 -4.23 9.38
C TYR A 163 -2.93 -4.74 10.21
N ILE A 164 -2.25 -3.88 10.99
CA ILE A 164 -1.11 -4.30 11.82
C ILE A 164 -1.53 -5.35 12.86
N GLY A 165 -2.72 -5.21 13.46
CA GLY A 165 -3.24 -6.20 14.40
C GLY A 165 -3.42 -7.58 13.77
N SER A 166 -3.88 -7.64 12.52
CA SER A 166 -4.02 -8.89 11.77
C SER A 166 -2.66 -9.53 11.43
N LEU A 167 -1.65 -8.73 11.06
CA LEU A 167 -0.29 -9.24 10.83
C LEU A 167 0.35 -9.80 12.10
N ILE A 168 0.17 -9.11 13.23
CA ILE A 168 0.64 -9.59 14.54
C ILE A 168 -0.06 -10.90 14.90
N ALA A 169 -1.38 -10.99 14.68
CA ALA A 169 -2.12 -12.23 14.92
C ALA A 169 -1.60 -13.40 14.08
N MET A 170 -1.25 -13.16 12.81
CA MET A 170 -0.60 -14.18 11.96
C MET A 170 0.76 -14.61 12.53
N LEU A 171 1.61 -13.67 12.95
CA LEU A 171 2.92 -14.01 13.52
C LEU A 171 2.78 -14.79 14.83
N CYS A 172 1.88 -14.37 15.72
CA CYS A 172 1.61 -15.07 16.97
C CYS A 172 1.08 -16.49 16.72
N SER A 173 0.27 -16.69 15.68
CA SER A 173 -0.30 -18.00 15.35
C SER A 173 0.76 -19.08 15.08
N ILE A 174 1.96 -18.71 14.63
CA ILE A 174 3.08 -19.63 14.38
C ILE A 174 3.53 -20.31 15.69
N ILE A 175 3.42 -19.61 16.81
CA ILE A 175 3.79 -20.11 18.15
C ILE A 175 2.67 -20.99 18.72
N LEU A 176 1.42 -20.76 18.32
CA LEU A 176 0.27 -21.56 18.76
C LEU A 176 0.19 -22.86 17.96
N ALA A 177 0.44 -24.00 18.64
CA ALA A 177 0.34 -25.30 17.99
C ALA A 177 -1.12 -25.69 17.64
N TYR A 178 -1.26 -26.50 16.58
CA TYR A 178 -2.48 -27.23 16.22
C TYR A 178 -3.63 -26.34 15.67
N VAL A 179 -4.87 -26.78 15.86
CA VAL A 179 -6.10 -26.18 15.28
C VAL A 179 -6.27 -24.69 15.66
N VAL A 180 -5.81 -24.27 16.84
CA VAL A 180 -5.97 -22.88 17.30
C VAL A 180 -5.15 -21.91 16.43
N GLY A 181 -3.89 -22.27 16.11
CA GLY A 181 -3.06 -21.47 15.21
C GLY A 181 -3.70 -21.36 13.82
N MET A 182 -4.21 -22.47 13.28
CA MET A 182 -4.89 -22.49 11.97
C MET A 182 -6.14 -21.59 11.93
N LEU A 183 -6.98 -21.63 12.97
CA LEU A 183 -8.16 -20.76 13.07
C LEU A 183 -7.78 -19.28 13.15
N LEU A 184 -6.69 -18.95 13.86
CA LEU A 184 -6.19 -17.57 13.93
C LEU A 184 -5.67 -17.08 12.59
N ILE A 185 -4.94 -17.91 11.84
CA ILE A 185 -4.49 -17.56 10.48
C ILE A 185 -5.69 -17.28 9.58
N ILE A 186 -6.69 -18.17 9.58
CA ILE A 186 -7.90 -17.99 8.77
C ILE A 186 -8.60 -16.67 9.13
N GLY A 187 -8.79 -16.42 10.43
CA GLY A 187 -9.40 -15.18 10.90
C GLY A 187 -8.62 -13.94 10.47
N ALA A 188 -7.29 -13.96 10.61
CA ALA A 188 -6.43 -12.86 10.20
C ALA A 188 -6.47 -12.62 8.68
N VAL A 189 -6.46 -13.68 7.87
CA VAL A 189 -6.59 -13.57 6.40
C VAL A 189 -7.93 -12.94 6.02
N VAL A 190 -9.03 -13.32 6.68
CA VAL A 190 -10.35 -12.70 6.45
C VAL A 190 -10.33 -11.21 6.81
N VAL A 191 -9.70 -10.84 7.93
CA VAL A 191 -9.55 -9.43 8.33
C VAL A 191 -8.71 -8.65 7.32
N ILE A 192 -7.59 -9.20 6.86
CA ILE A 192 -6.75 -8.58 5.83
C ILE A 192 -7.55 -8.37 4.53
N PHE A 193 -8.33 -9.36 4.12
CA PHE A 193 -9.19 -9.25 2.95
C PHE A 193 -10.22 -8.12 3.08
N ILE A 194 -10.88 -8.02 4.24
CA ILE A 194 -11.79 -6.90 4.53
C ILE A 194 -11.03 -5.57 4.50
N VAL A 195 -9.84 -5.50 5.09
CA VAL A 195 -8.99 -4.31 5.07
C VAL A 195 -8.65 -3.89 3.64
N SER A 196 -8.33 -4.82 2.75
CA SER A 196 -8.05 -4.52 1.34
C SER A 196 -9.27 -3.94 0.62
N ILE A 197 -10.47 -4.48 0.86
CA ILE A 197 -11.72 -3.92 0.31
C ILE A 197 -11.95 -2.50 0.84
N MET A 198 -11.83 -2.32 2.15
CA MET A 198 -12.03 -1.01 2.77
C MET A 198 -11.00 0.01 2.31
N LYS A 199 -9.74 -0.40 2.07
CA LYS A 199 -8.70 0.45 1.48
C LYS A 199 -9.14 0.98 0.13
N ILE A 200 -9.65 0.12 -0.76
CA ILE A 200 -10.18 0.55 -2.08
C ILE A 200 -11.30 1.58 -1.91
N VAL A 201 -12.27 1.30 -1.03
CA VAL A 201 -13.39 2.22 -0.78
C VAL A 201 -12.91 3.56 -0.25
N TYR A 202 -11.98 3.56 0.70
CA TYR A 202 -11.47 4.77 1.31
C TYR A 202 -10.62 5.61 0.35
N ILE A 203 -9.83 4.99 -0.54
CA ILE A 203 -9.10 5.76 -1.59
C ILE A 203 -10.10 6.52 -2.47
N TYR A 204 -11.18 5.84 -2.89
CA TYR A 204 -12.23 6.47 -3.70
C TYR A 204 -12.93 7.60 -2.93
N GLN A 205 -13.33 7.37 -1.68
CA GLN A 205 -13.96 8.39 -0.84
C GLN A 205 -13.04 9.60 -0.62
N THR A 206 -11.77 9.37 -0.31
CA THR A 206 -10.75 10.42 -0.12
C THR A 206 -10.64 11.27 -1.39
N SER A 207 -10.58 10.64 -2.57
CA SER A 207 -10.57 11.35 -3.85
C SER A 207 -11.82 12.22 -4.04
N LYS A 208 -13.02 11.69 -3.73
CA LYS A 208 -14.27 12.43 -3.87
C LYS A 208 -14.39 13.61 -2.92
N VAL A 209 -14.06 13.41 -1.64
CA VAL A 209 -14.06 14.46 -0.62
C VAL A 209 -13.15 15.61 -1.02
N LEU A 210 -11.95 15.31 -1.51
CA LEU A 210 -11.00 16.34 -1.97
C LEU A 210 -11.48 17.10 -3.22
N ASP A 211 -12.14 16.41 -4.15
CA ASP A 211 -12.73 17.06 -5.33
C ASP A 211 -13.90 17.99 -4.95
N GLU A 212 -14.77 17.54 -4.03
CA GLU A 212 -15.86 18.36 -3.50
C GLU A 212 -15.34 19.57 -2.72
N TYR A 213 -14.31 19.38 -1.90
CA TYR A 213 -13.67 20.44 -1.15
C TYR A 213 -13.07 21.51 -2.08
N ASN A 214 -12.35 21.11 -3.13
CA ASN A 214 -11.87 22.04 -4.16
C ASN A 214 -13.01 22.83 -4.83
N LYS A 215 -14.13 22.17 -5.15
CA LYS A 215 -15.30 22.84 -5.76
C LYS A 215 -15.91 23.89 -4.82
N ARG A 216 -16.02 23.58 -3.52
CA ARG A 216 -16.51 24.52 -2.50
C ARG A 216 -15.59 25.74 -2.39
N LEU A 217 -14.28 25.53 -2.25
CA LEU A 217 -13.32 26.63 -2.18
C LEU A 217 -13.34 27.53 -3.43
N ARG A 218 -13.50 26.95 -4.63
CA ARG A 218 -13.62 27.75 -5.86
C ARG A 218 -14.93 28.52 -5.99
N SER A 219 -15.98 28.12 -5.28
CA SER A 219 -17.27 28.83 -5.29
C SER A 219 -17.32 30.00 -4.30
N GLU A 220 -16.40 30.02 -3.35
CA GLU A 220 -16.28 31.08 -2.33
C GLU A 220 -15.33 32.22 -2.74
N VAL A 221 -14.61 32.07 -3.86
CA VAL A 221 -13.69 33.05 -4.47
C VAL A 221 -14.36 33.74 -5.66
#